data_AF-A0A8T5REJ2-F1
#
_entry.id   AF-A0A8T5REJ2-F1
#
_cell.length_a   1.000
_cell.length_b   1.000
_cell.length_c   1.000
_cell.angle_alpha   90.00
_cell.angle_beta   90.00
_cell.angle_gamma   90.00
#
_symmetry.space_group_name_H-M   'P 1'
#
loop_
_entity.id
_entity.type
_entity.pdbx_description
1 polymer ?
#
loop_
_entity_poly.entity_id
_entity_poly.type
_entity_poly.pdbx_seq_one_letter_code
_entity_poly.pdbx_strand_id
1 'polypeptide(L)'
;MIEHPTPESIYSKYVDKKIGTKHALKLFEFIINKSDDEEIRVNVLDYIGKLTVDDELAFSIIENCLISDESPVVKFGAAKTLIHYFTERESKPLTWAIDNENSIYFLKNLIDLLETEDYLQFEQIRKKIYNKITTKYKLNPMDSKLILDIEYLDFMKFRADFNNFLEKFELSDADKQTLLKENTEIGNKGLGRVKKAEGGFITSLILTDLNEIPSSLCNLKNLQELEISNCKIEKYPEKCPNLLSLKRIKFKNNTIDKVPSWIRYKS
;
A
#
# COMPACT_ATOMS: atom_id res chain seq x y z
N MET A 1 7.94 -30.20 -24.48
CA MET A 1 7.23 -29.02 -23.95
C MET A 1 8.18 -27.85 -24.10
N ILE A 2 7.78 -26.77 -24.79
CA ILE A 2 8.60 -25.55 -24.81
C ILE A 2 8.41 -24.93 -23.44
N GLU A 3 9.42 -25.03 -22.59
CA GLU A 3 9.43 -24.38 -21.28
C GLU A 3 9.36 -22.86 -21.53
N HIS A 4 8.26 -22.23 -21.13
CA HIS A 4 8.16 -20.77 -21.19
C HIS A 4 9.24 -20.19 -20.26
N PRO A 5 10.06 -19.24 -20.73
CA PRO A 5 11.17 -18.75 -19.94
C PRO A 5 10.64 -18.00 -18.71
N THR A 6 11.15 -18.34 -17.52
CA THR A 6 10.82 -17.60 -16.29
C THR A 6 11.58 -16.27 -16.22
N PRO A 7 11.14 -15.30 -15.39
CA PRO A 7 11.86 -14.05 -15.22
C PRO A 7 13.35 -14.26 -14.82
N GLU A 8 13.61 -15.20 -13.91
CA GLU A 8 14.94 -15.62 -13.47
C GLU A 8 15.78 -16.17 -14.63
N SER A 9 15.18 -17.03 -15.46
CA SER A 9 15.86 -17.66 -16.59
C SER A 9 16.28 -16.61 -17.64
N ILE A 10 15.41 -15.62 -17.90
CA ILE A 10 15.72 -14.50 -18.80
C ILE A 10 16.86 -13.67 -18.22
N TYR A 11 16.77 -13.28 -16.95
CA TYR A 11 17.79 -12.47 -16.31
C TYR A 11 19.14 -13.19 -16.25
N SER A 12 19.15 -14.49 -15.93
CA SER A 12 20.36 -15.31 -15.97
C SER A 12 20.99 -15.36 -17.37
N LYS A 13 20.20 -15.55 -18.43
CA LYS A 13 20.70 -15.50 -19.81
C LYS A 13 21.26 -14.13 -20.18
N TYR A 14 20.67 -13.05 -19.68
CA TYR A 14 21.19 -11.69 -19.88
C TYR A 14 22.54 -11.50 -19.18
N VAL A 15 22.65 -11.89 -17.90
CA VAL A 15 23.90 -11.83 -17.12
C VAL A 15 25.01 -12.65 -17.79
N ASP A 16 24.66 -13.83 -18.30
CA ASP A 16 25.56 -14.71 -19.06
C ASP A 16 25.91 -14.17 -20.47
N LYS A 17 25.40 -12.98 -20.84
CA LYS A 17 25.56 -12.35 -22.17
C LYS A 17 25.07 -13.22 -23.33
N LYS A 18 24.17 -14.17 -23.06
CA LYS A 18 23.54 -15.03 -24.08
C LYS A 18 22.44 -14.28 -24.85
N ILE A 19 21.86 -13.25 -24.24
CA ILE A 19 20.87 -12.37 -24.86
C ILE A 19 21.20 -10.91 -24.53
N GLY A 20 20.89 -9.99 -25.46
CA GLY A 20 21.05 -8.55 -25.24
C GLY A 20 19.85 -7.93 -24.50
N THR A 21 20.03 -6.72 -23.95
CA THR A 21 19.02 -5.97 -23.19
C THR A 21 17.66 -5.92 -23.90
N LYS A 22 17.63 -5.48 -25.15
CA LYS A 22 16.38 -5.34 -25.92
C LYS A 22 15.64 -6.66 -26.11
N HIS A 23 16.37 -7.78 -26.19
CA HIS A 23 15.75 -9.10 -26.28
C HIS A 23 15.18 -9.53 -24.92
N ALA A 24 15.92 -9.30 -23.82
CA ALA A 24 15.43 -9.56 -22.47
C ALA A 24 14.16 -8.76 -22.15
N LEU A 25 14.14 -7.46 -22.46
CA LEU A 25 12.96 -6.59 -22.26
C LEU A 25 11.73 -7.08 -23.02
N LYS A 26 11.89 -7.55 -24.27
CA LYS A 26 10.77 -8.13 -25.03
C LYS A 26 10.24 -9.43 -24.44
N LEU A 27 11.12 -10.27 -23.89
CA LEU A 27 10.69 -11.49 -23.21
C LEU A 27 9.96 -11.17 -21.89
N PHE A 28 10.43 -10.16 -21.16
CA PHE A 28 9.74 -9.65 -19.97
C PHE A 28 8.37 -9.05 -20.29
N GLU A 29 8.27 -8.21 -21.31
CA GLU A 29 6.99 -7.68 -21.81
C GLU A 29 6.04 -8.81 -22.20
N PHE A 30 6.54 -9.87 -22.85
CA PHE A 30 5.75 -11.04 -23.17
C PHE A 30 5.20 -11.75 -21.92
N ILE A 31 6.00 -11.89 -20.85
CA ILE A 31 5.54 -12.48 -19.58
C ILE A 31 4.45 -11.60 -18.95
N ILE A 32 4.67 -10.29 -18.86
CA ILE A 32 3.69 -9.35 -18.31
C ILE A 32 2.35 -9.48 -19.01
N ASN A 33 2.35 -9.52 -20.35
CA ASN A 33 1.12 -9.58 -21.16
C ASN A 33 0.43 -10.95 -21.17
N LYS A 34 1.05 -12.01 -20.63
CA LYS A 34 0.52 -13.38 -20.66
C LYS A 34 0.26 -13.98 -19.30
N SER A 35 0.78 -13.40 -18.24
CA SER A 35 0.65 -13.94 -16.88
C SER A 35 -0.52 -13.30 -16.17
N ASP A 36 -1.47 -14.12 -15.72
CA ASP A 36 -2.54 -13.68 -14.82
C ASP A 36 -2.04 -13.52 -13.37
N ASP A 37 -0.84 -14.04 -13.06
CA ASP A 37 -0.21 -13.98 -11.74
C ASP A 37 0.49 -12.63 -11.52
N GLU A 38 -0.06 -11.83 -10.61
CA GLU A 38 0.49 -10.51 -10.27
C GLU A 38 1.89 -10.57 -9.64
N GLU A 39 2.24 -11.64 -8.92
CA GLU A 39 3.57 -11.79 -8.32
C GLU A 39 4.63 -12.00 -9.39
N ILE A 40 4.30 -12.79 -10.42
CA ILE A 40 5.17 -12.96 -11.59
C ILE A 40 5.35 -11.62 -12.32
N ARG A 41 4.26 -10.86 -12.55
CA ARG A 41 4.35 -9.54 -13.21
C ARG A 41 5.18 -8.54 -12.39
N VAL A 42 5.04 -8.50 -11.07
CA VAL A 42 5.87 -7.67 -10.18
C VAL A 42 7.33 -8.09 -10.24
N ASN A 43 7.63 -9.39 -10.18
CA ASN A 43 8.99 -9.91 -10.25
C ASN A 43 9.68 -9.53 -11.57
N VAL A 44 8.93 -9.53 -12.68
CA VAL A 44 9.44 -9.02 -13.97
C VAL A 44 9.86 -7.55 -13.87
N LEU A 45 9.05 -6.69 -13.24
CA LEU A 45 9.38 -5.26 -13.07
C LEU A 45 10.68 -5.06 -12.27
N ASP A 46 10.88 -5.85 -11.21
CA ASP A 46 12.12 -5.85 -10.43
C ASP A 46 13.34 -6.22 -11.30
N TYR A 47 13.21 -7.15 -12.25
CA TYR A 47 14.27 -7.47 -13.19
C TYR A 47 14.48 -6.40 -14.26
N ILE A 48 13.42 -5.80 -14.78
CA ILE A 48 13.52 -4.70 -15.75
C ILE A 48 14.35 -3.55 -15.16
N GLY A 49 14.07 -3.15 -13.90
CA GLY A 49 14.86 -2.12 -13.21
C GLY A 49 16.35 -2.45 -13.11
N LYS A 50 16.70 -3.73 -12.93
CA LYS A 50 18.11 -4.19 -12.84
C LYS A 50 18.84 -4.25 -14.19
N LEU A 51 18.13 -4.29 -15.32
CA LEU A 51 18.76 -4.46 -16.64
C LEU A 51 19.47 -3.19 -17.12
N THR A 52 18.91 -2.00 -16.83
CA THR A 52 19.40 -0.73 -17.37
C THR A 52 18.91 0.46 -16.57
N VAL A 53 19.72 1.52 -16.53
CA VAL A 53 19.26 2.87 -16.17
C VAL A 53 18.80 3.57 -17.45
N ASP A 54 17.57 4.10 -17.44
CA ASP A 54 16.99 5.00 -18.46
C ASP A 54 16.91 4.46 -19.92
N ASP A 55 16.47 3.20 -20.09
CA ASP A 55 16.09 2.65 -21.42
C ASP A 55 14.63 2.97 -21.75
N GLU A 56 14.36 3.43 -22.99
CA GLU A 56 13.03 3.84 -23.44
C GLU A 56 12.01 2.71 -23.46
N LEU A 57 12.42 1.50 -23.85
CA LEU A 57 11.54 0.34 -23.88
C LEU A 57 11.23 -0.12 -22.45
N ALA A 58 12.25 -0.14 -21.58
CA ALA A 58 12.06 -0.44 -20.16
C ALA A 58 11.06 0.55 -19.51
N PHE A 59 11.25 1.85 -19.73
CA PHE A 59 10.33 2.88 -19.24
C PHE A 59 8.91 2.65 -19.76
N SER A 60 8.73 2.42 -21.06
CA SER A 60 7.41 2.20 -21.66
C SER A 60 6.70 0.97 -21.07
N ILE A 61 7.41 -0.14 -20.85
CA ILE A 61 6.84 -1.34 -20.22
C ILE A 61 6.36 -1.02 -18.80
N ILE A 62 7.20 -0.34 -18.01
CA ILE A 62 6.87 0.01 -16.62
C ILE A 62 5.70 1.01 -16.57
N GLU A 63 5.72 2.03 -17.42
CA GLU A 63 4.64 3.03 -17.53
C GLU A 63 3.31 2.36 -17.89
N ASN A 64 3.31 1.45 -18.86
CA ASN A 64 2.10 0.70 -19.23
C ASN A 64 1.55 -0.12 -18.06
N CYS A 65 2.41 -0.77 -17.28
CA CYS A 65 2.00 -1.50 -16.07
C CYS A 65 1.40 -0.56 -15.02
N LEU A 66 2.01 0.60 -14.80
CA LEU A 66 1.51 1.59 -13.85
C LEU A 66 0.14 2.16 -14.25
N ILE A 67 -0.06 2.41 -15.55
CA ILE A 67 -1.25 3.08 -16.06
C ILE A 67 -2.41 2.09 -16.28
N SER A 68 -2.13 0.88 -16.76
CA SER A 68 -3.15 0.00 -17.35
C SER A 68 -3.28 -1.39 -16.74
N ASP A 69 -2.35 -1.85 -15.87
CA ASP A 69 -2.52 -3.17 -15.24
C ASP A 69 -3.77 -3.17 -14.35
N GLU A 70 -4.45 -4.31 -14.22
CA GLU A 70 -5.65 -4.41 -13.38
C GLU A 70 -5.29 -4.56 -11.90
N SER A 71 -4.10 -5.10 -11.60
CA SER A 71 -3.65 -5.33 -10.24
C SER A 71 -3.04 -4.07 -9.62
N PRO A 72 -3.56 -3.58 -8.47
CA PRO A 72 -2.91 -2.50 -7.74
C PRO A 72 -1.54 -2.89 -7.19
N VAL A 73 -1.25 -4.19 -7.05
CA VAL A 73 0.07 -4.68 -6.64
C VAL A 73 1.09 -4.47 -7.74
N VAL A 74 0.73 -4.79 -8.98
CA VAL A 74 1.57 -4.55 -10.16
C VAL A 74 1.76 -3.07 -10.41
N LYS A 75 0.69 -2.26 -10.31
CA LYS A 75 0.81 -0.80 -10.40
C LYS A 75 1.78 -0.24 -9.37
N PHE A 76 1.71 -0.69 -8.12
CA PHE A 76 2.66 -0.27 -7.09
C PHE A 76 4.09 -0.73 -7.41
N GLY A 77 4.28 -1.96 -7.87
CA GLY A 77 5.58 -2.46 -8.34
C GLY A 77 6.16 -1.59 -9.46
N ALA A 78 5.33 -1.15 -10.39
CA ALA A 78 5.72 -0.26 -11.48
C ALA A 78 6.10 1.14 -10.96
N ALA A 79 5.27 1.72 -10.08
CA ALA A 79 5.58 2.99 -9.42
C ALA A 79 6.91 2.94 -8.65
N LYS A 80 7.12 1.89 -7.85
CA LYS A 80 8.36 1.66 -7.11
C LYS A 80 9.56 1.56 -8.06
N THR A 81 9.42 0.85 -9.18
CA THR A 81 10.48 0.69 -10.18
C THR A 81 10.82 2.02 -10.84
N LEU A 82 9.82 2.84 -11.21
CA LEU A 82 10.05 4.19 -11.74
C LEU A 82 10.76 5.09 -10.73
N ILE A 83 10.30 5.11 -9.48
CA ILE A 83 10.89 5.91 -8.40
C ILE A 83 12.36 5.56 -8.17
N HIS A 84 12.71 4.27 -8.28
CA HIS A 84 14.06 3.82 -7.99
C HIS A 84 15.03 3.97 -9.18
N TYR A 85 14.56 3.73 -10.41
CA TYR A 85 15.44 3.62 -11.58
C TYR A 85 15.26 4.73 -12.64
N PHE A 86 14.17 5.52 -12.57
CA PHE A 86 13.79 6.51 -13.60
C PHE A 86 13.38 7.87 -12.99
N THR A 87 14.23 8.42 -12.11
CA THR A 87 13.95 9.61 -11.27
C THR A 87 13.79 10.95 -11.99
N GLU A 88 13.94 10.98 -13.32
CA GLU A 88 13.69 12.18 -14.15
C GLU A 88 12.39 12.08 -14.97
N ARG A 89 11.72 10.92 -14.97
CA ARG A 89 10.58 10.61 -15.86
C ARG A 89 9.34 10.11 -15.14
N GLU A 90 9.45 9.77 -13.87
CA GLU A 90 8.42 9.22 -13.01
C GLU A 90 7.29 10.22 -12.69
N SER A 91 7.58 11.52 -12.67
CA SER A 91 6.64 12.53 -12.16
C SER A 91 5.28 12.52 -12.88
N LYS A 92 5.28 12.50 -14.22
CA LYS A 92 4.04 12.47 -15.03
C LYS A 92 3.24 11.17 -14.83
N PRO A 93 3.80 9.97 -15.04
CA PRO A 93 3.04 8.73 -14.91
C PRO A 93 2.58 8.49 -13.46
N LEU A 94 3.39 8.82 -12.44
CA LEU A 94 2.96 8.74 -11.04
C LEU A 94 1.80 9.69 -10.75
N THR A 95 1.88 10.93 -11.25
CA THR A 95 0.80 11.92 -11.09
C THR A 95 -0.50 11.40 -11.71
N TRP A 96 -0.44 10.89 -12.94
CA TRP A 96 -1.60 10.30 -13.59
C TRP A 96 -2.16 9.11 -12.81
N ALA A 97 -1.29 8.21 -12.35
CA ALA A 97 -1.70 7.05 -11.57
C ALA A 97 -2.40 7.46 -10.27
N ILE A 98 -1.84 8.41 -9.52
CA ILE A 98 -2.46 8.90 -8.28
C ILE A 98 -3.84 9.52 -8.54
N ASP A 99 -4.02 10.26 -9.63
CA ASP A 99 -5.32 10.85 -9.96
C ASP A 99 -6.37 9.78 -10.26
N ASN A 100 -5.98 8.71 -10.96
CA ASN A 100 -6.91 7.70 -11.48
C ASN A 100 -7.03 6.42 -10.64
N GLU A 101 -6.12 6.17 -9.68
CA GLU A 101 -6.09 4.97 -8.84
C GLU A 101 -6.66 5.24 -7.45
N ASN A 102 -7.69 4.48 -7.05
CA ASN A 102 -8.33 4.59 -5.74
C ASN A 102 -7.97 3.42 -4.81
N SER A 103 -7.15 2.49 -5.25
CA SER A 103 -6.77 1.32 -4.46
C SER A 103 -6.09 1.71 -3.15
N ILE A 104 -6.63 1.17 -2.06
CA ILE A 104 -6.06 1.23 -0.71
C ILE A 104 -4.62 0.71 -0.75
N TYR A 105 -4.38 -0.44 -1.39
CA TYR A 105 -3.05 -1.05 -1.49
C TYR A 105 -2.08 -0.12 -2.22
N PHE A 106 -2.45 0.39 -3.40
CA PHE A 106 -1.57 1.26 -4.18
C PHE A 106 -1.22 2.53 -3.41
N LEU A 107 -2.24 3.26 -2.92
CA LEU A 107 -2.04 4.54 -2.24
C LEU A 107 -1.26 4.39 -0.93
N LYS A 108 -1.55 3.34 -0.14
CA LYS A 108 -0.88 3.06 1.14
C LYS A 108 0.59 2.71 0.94
N ASN A 109 0.89 1.77 0.04
CA ASN A 109 2.28 1.35 -0.15
C ASN A 109 3.10 2.47 -0.82
N LEU A 110 2.49 3.26 -1.71
CA LEU A 110 3.17 4.40 -2.32
C LEU A 110 3.46 5.51 -1.30
N ILE A 111 2.53 5.87 -0.43
CA ILE A 111 2.79 6.90 0.59
C ILE A 111 3.87 6.46 1.57
N ASP A 112 3.84 5.19 2.02
CA ASP A 112 4.85 4.66 2.92
C ASP A 112 6.25 4.65 2.28
N LEU A 113 6.34 4.26 1.00
CA LEU A 113 7.61 4.31 0.25
C LEU A 113 8.16 5.73 0.24
N LEU A 114 7.33 6.72 -0.11
CA LEU A 114 7.71 8.13 -0.24
C LEU A 114 7.96 8.86 1.10
N GLU A 115 7.72 8.18 2.22
CA GLU A 115 8.04 8.66 3.57
C GLU A 115 9.37 8.11 4.10
N THR A 116 9.99 7.16 3.39
CA THR A 116 11.36 6.74 3.71
C THR A 116 12.37 7.82 3.33
N GLU A 117 13.50 7.88 4.05
CA GLU A 117 14.54 8.89 3.87
C GLU A 117 15.12 8.91 2.44
N ASP A 118 15.14 7.76 1.76
CA ASP A 118 15.68 7.60 0.41
C ASP A 118 14.88 8.36 -0.67
N TYR A 119 13.67 8.82 -0.35
CA TYR A 119 12.71 9.36 -1.33
C TYR A 119 12.14 10.73 -0.96
N LEU A 120 12.83 11.50 -0.11
CA LEU A 120 12.39 12.85 0.31
C LEU A 120 12.21 13.84 -0.86
N GLN A 121 12.96 13.66 -1.95
CA GLN A 121 12.86 14.45 -3.19
C GLN A 121 11.48 14.40 -3.85
N PHE A 122 10.67 13.37 -3.56
CA PHE A 122 9.33 13.19 -4.12
C PHE A 122 8.22 13.89 -3.32
N GLU A 123 8.53 15.01 -2.66
CA GLU A 123 7.59 15.75 -1.82
C GLU A 123 6.30 16.15 -2.58
N GLN A 124 6.39 16.52 -3.86
CA GLN A 124 5.20 16.87 -4.65
C GLN A 124 4.26 15.68 -4.88
N ILE A 125 4.82 14.51 -5.19
CA ILE A 125 4.05 13.27 -5.36
C ILE A 125 3.39 12.88 -4.04
N ARG A 126 4.14 12.93 -2.93
CA ARG A 126 3.61 12.69 -1.59
C ARG A 126 2.46 13.65 -1.24
N LYS A 127 2.63 14.96 -1.50
CA LYS A 127 1.56 15.97 -1.31
C LYS A 127 0.31 15.64 -2.12
N LYS A 128 0.45 15.12 -3.34
CA LYS A 128 -0.68 14.75 -4.18
C LYS A 128 -1.50 13.60 -3.57
N ILE A 129 -0.82 12.57 -3.06
CA ILE A 129 -1.49 11.47 -2.33
C ILE A 129 -2.21 12.02 -1.09
N TYR A 130 -1.53 12.85 -0.31
CA TYR A 130 -2.14 13.51 0.85
C TYR A 130 -3.38 14.34 0.48
N ASN A 131 -3.33 15.13 -0.59
CA ASN A 131 -4.47 15.89 -1.07
C ASN A 131 -5.65 14.99 -1.44
N LYS A 132 -5.38 13.85 -2.09
CA LYS A 132 -6.41 12.86 -2.44
C LYS A 132 -7.10 12.30 -1.19
N ILE A 133 -6.35 11.81 -0.21
CA ILE A 133 -6.93 11.19 1.00
C ILE A 133 -7.58 12.23 1.94
N THR A 134 -7.03 13.44 2.05
CA THR A 134 -7.62 14.51 2.85
C THR A 134 -8.93 15.01 2.25
N THR A 135 -9.02 15.10 0.93
CA THR A 135 -10.27 15.41 0.22
C THR A 135 -11.32 14.31 0.45
N LYS A 136 -10.90 13.04 0.35
CA LYS A 136 -11.78 11.87 0.58
C LYS A 136 -12.33 11.85 2.00
N TYR A 137 -11.47 11.95 3.00
CA TYR A 137 -11.84 11.72 4.40
C TYR A 137 -12.26 13.00 5.14
N LYS A 138 -12.02 14.18 4.56
CA LYS A 138 -12.26 15.49 5.18
C LYS A 138 -11.54 15.67 6.53
N LEU A 139 -10.33 15.13 6.61
CA LEU A 139 -9.44 15.21 7.76
C LEU A 139 -8.12 15.88 7.33
N ASN A 140 -7.31 16.31 8.29
CA ASN A 140 -5.96 16.77 8.02
C ASN A 140 -5.08 15.60 7.50
N PRO A 141 -3.89 15.88 6.92
CA PRO A 141 -3.03 14.86 6.32
C PRO A 141 -2.71 13.67 7.22
N MET A 142 -2.32 13.91 8.48
CA MET A 142 -1.88 12.85 9.39
C MET A 142 -3.03 11.94 9.81
N ASP A 143 -4.18 12.55 10.07
CA ASP A 143 -5.39 11.82 10.45
C ASP A 143 -5.98 11.06 9.26
N SER A 144 -5.89 11.62 8.05
CA SER A 144 -6.27 10.93 6.81
C SER A 144 -5.37 9.72 6.54
N LYS A 145 -4.07 9.83 6.82
CA LYS A 145 -3.14 8.69 6.74
C LYS A 145 -3.56 7.58 7.71
N LEU A 146 -3.96 7.92 8.94
CA LEU A 146 -4.47 6.92 9.87
C LEU A 146 -5.68 6.17 9.31
N ILE A 147 -6.63 6.88 8.69
CA ILE A 147 -7.79 6.22 8.08
C ILE A 147 -7.36 5.30 6.94
N LEU A 148 -6.45 5.74 6.07
CA LEU A 148 -5.89 4.89 5.01
C LEU A 148 -5.18 3.65 5.59
N ASP A 149 -4.39 3.80 6.65
CA ASP A 149 -3.71 2.70 7.32
C ASP A 149 -4.72 1.70 7.91
N ILE A 150 -5.81 2.18 8.54
CA ILE A 150 -6.89 1.33 9.06
C ILE A 150 -7.58 0.56 7.91
N GLU A 151 -7.93 1.24 6.82
CA GLU A 151 -8.57 0.59 5.67
C GLU A 151 -7.63 -0.42 5.00
N TYR A 152 -6.32 -0.16 5.02
CA TYR A 152 -5.32 -1.12 4.55
C TYR A 152 -5.28 -2.38 5.41
N LEU A 153 -5.34 -2.26 6.74
CA LEU A 153 -5.40 -3.43 7.63
C LEU A 153 -6.67 -4.25 7.40
N ASP A 154 -7.82 -3.58 7.25
CA ASP A 154 -9.08 -4.25 6.89
C ASP A 154 -8.94 -4.96 5.53
N PHE A 155 -8.33 -4.31 4.53
CA PHE A 155 -8.07 -4.90 3.21
C PHE A 155 -7.16 -6.14 3.28
N MET A 156 -6.06 -6.07 4.03
CA MET A 156 -5.13 -7.20 4.16
C MET A 156 -5.77 -8.39 4.86
N LYS A 157 -6.59 -8.14 5.89
CA LYS A 157 -7.39 -9.17 6.55
C LYS A 157 -8.39 -9.80 5.58
N PHE A 158 -9.15 -8.98 4.86
CA PHE A 158 -10.08 -9.44 3.83
C PHE A 158 -9.37 -10.30 2.78
N ARG A 159 -8.21 -9.87 2.26
CA ARG A 159 -7.45 -10.60 1.25
C ARG A 159 -7.00 -11.97 1.76
N ALA A 160 -6.53 -12.05 3.00
CA ALA A 160 -6.15 -13.32 3.62
C ALA A 160 -7.36 -14.27 3.77
N ASP A 161 -8.48 -13.75 4.29
CA ASP A 161 -9.72 -14.52 4.46
C ASP A 161 -10.31 -14.96 3.11
N PHE A 162 -10.24 -14.11 2.10
CA PHE A 162 -10.71 -14.38 0.74
C PHE A 162 -9.86 -15.45 0.04
N ASN A 163 -8.53 -15.40 0.18
CA ASN A 163 -7.65 -16.46 -0.34
C ASN A 163 -7.95 -17.82 0.34
N ASN A 164 -8.10 -17.84 1.66
CA ASN A 164 -8.50 -19.04 2.40
C ASN A 164 -9.87 -19.58 1.98
N PHE A 165 -10.78 -18.69 1.56
CA PHE A 165 -12.09 -19.06 1.02
C PHE A 165 -11.93 -19.70 -0.38
N LEU A 166 -11.15 -19.09 -1.27
CA LEU A 166 -10.90 -19.59 -2.62
C LEU A 166 -10.20 -20.96 -2.65
N GLU A 167 -9.40 -21.29 -1.63
CA GLU A 167 -8.84 -22.65 -1.48
C GLU A 167 -9.90 -23.73 -1.26
N LYS A 168 -11.08 -23.36 -0.78
CA LYS A 168 -12.16 -24.29 -0.38
C LYS A 168 -13.36 -24.23 -1.31
N PHE A 169 -13.51 -23.12 -2.03
CA PHE A 169 -14.71 -22.81 -2.80
C PHE A 169 -14.34 -22.16 -4.12
N GLU A 170 -14.98 -22.61 -5.20
CA GLU A 170 -14.86 -21.97 -6.51
C GLU A 170 -15.83 -20.79 -6.61
N LEU A 171 -15.33 -19.66 -7.09
CA LEU A 171 -16.10 -18.47 -7.44
C LEU A 171 -15.99 -18.21 -8.93
N SER A 172 -17.06 -17.69 -9.53
CA SER A 172 -16.98 -17.17 -10.90
C SER A 172 -16.04 -15.95 -10.94
N ASP A 173 -15.42 -15.70 -12.09
CA ASP A 173 -14.52 -14.55 -12.21
C ASP A 173 -15.26 -13.21 -12.05
N ALA A 174 -16.53 -13.15 -12.43
CA ALA A 174 -17.39 -11.99 -12.21
C ALA A 174 -17.62 -11.70 -10.72
N ASP A 175 -17.84 -12.75 -9.91
CA ASP A 175 -18.02 -12.61 -8.46
C ASP A 175 -16.70 -12.19 -7.79
N LYS A 176 -15.57 -12.79 -8.20
CA LYS A 176 -14.24 -12.40 -7.72
C LYS A 176 -13.99 -10.91 -7.98
N GLN A 177 -14.22 -10.44 -9.21
CA GLN A 177 -14.02 -9.04 -9.58
C GLN A 177 -14.90 -8.09 -8.77
N THR A 178 -16.18 -8.44 -8.59
CA THR A 178 -17.13 -7.64 -7.81
C THR A 178 -16.68 -7.51 -6.35
N LEU A 179 -16.35 -8.64 -5.71
CA LEU A 179 -15.90 -8.67 -4.31
C LEU A 179 -14.57 -7.95 -4.10
N LEU A 180 -13.62 -8.13 -5.02
CA LEU A 180 -12.34 -7.44 -4.98
C LEU A 180 -12.55 -5.92 -5.08
N LYS A 181 -13.32 -5.45 -6.07
CA LYS A 181 -13.54 -4.02 -6.29
C LYS A 181 -14.13 -3.29 -5.08
N GLU A 182 -15.11 -3.89 -4.40
CA GLU A 182 -15.75 -3.28 -3.21
C GLU A 182 -14.81 -3.17 -2.00
N ASN A 183 -13.73 -3.95 -1.98
CA ASN A 183 -12.82 -4.03 -0.84
C ASN A 183 -11.42 -3.50 -1.14
N THR A 184 -11.10 -3.19 -2.40
CA THR A 184 -9.78 -2.68 -2.79
C THR A 184 -9.67 -1.16 -2.80
N GLU A 185 -10.78 -0.41 -2.94
CA GLU A 185 -10.77 1.05 -3.06
C GLU A 185 -10.96 1.80 -1.73
N ILE A 186 -10.36 2.99 -1.60
CA ILE A 186 -10.51 3.85 -0.42
C ILE A 186 -11.98 4.18 -0.17
N GLY A 187 -12.44 3.89 1.04
CA GLY A 187 -13.84 3.87 1.41
C GLY A 187 -14.18 4.88 2.50
N ASN A 188 -15.19 4.55 3.29
CA ASN A 188 -15.50 5.23 4.56
C ASN A 188 -15.48 4.24 5.73
N LYS A 189 -15.00 2.99 5.51
CA LYS A 189 -15.02 1.93 6.53
C LYS A 189 -14.10 2.30 7.70
N GLY A 190 -12.93 2.86 7.40
CA GLY A 190 -12.01 3.37 8.41
C GLY A 190 -12.61 4.54 9.20
N LEU A 191 -13.41 5.40 8.56
CA LEU A 191 -14.08 6.53 9.23
C LEU A 191 -15.12 6.09 10.26
N GLY A 192 -15.73 4.91 10.12
CA GLY A 192 -16.66 4.37 11.12
C GLY A 192 -16.04 4.19 12.52
N ARG A 193 -14.72 4.18 12.60
CA ARG A 193 -13.93 4.12 13.84
C ARG A 193 -13.67 5.50 14.46
N VAL A 194 -13.94 6.59 13.74
CA VAL A 194 -13.84 7.96 14.27
C VAL A 194 -15.12 8.30 15.03
N LYS A 195 -15.02 8.46 16.35
CA LYS A 195 -16.15 8.87 17.20
C LYS A 195 -16.36 10.38 17.21
N LYS A 196 -15.28 11.14 17.10
CA LYS A 196 -15.34 12.60 17.06
C LYS A 196 -14.14 13.18 16.31
N ALA A 197 -14.42 14.18 15.48
CA ALA A 197 -13.41 15.02 14.85
C ALA A 197 -13.82 16.50 14.94
N GLU A 198 -12.86 17.39 15.14
CA GLU A 198 -13.04 18.84 15.23
C GLU A 198 -12.05 19.53 14.29
N GLY A 199 -12.53 20.37 13.37
CA GLY A 199 -11.65 21.10 12.44
C GLY A 199 -10.75 20.22 11.57
N GLY A 200 -11.17 18.98 11.27
CA GLY A 200 -10.37 18.00 10.52
C GLY A 200 -9.38 17.20 11.37
N PHE A 201 -9.43 17.32 12.71
CA PHE A 201 -8.61 16.53 13.64
C PHE A 201 -9.48 15.54 14.41
N ILE A 202 -9.12 14.26 14.38
CA ILE A 202 -9.67 13.19 15.20
C ILE A 202 -9.35 13.48 16.66
N THR A 203 -10.40 13.59 17.47
CA THR A 203 -10.29 13.79 18.92
C THR A 203 -10.75 12.56 19.71
N SER A 204 -11.54 11.67 19.09
CA SER A 204 -11.99 10.42 19.70
C SER A 204 -12.05 9.30 18.66
N LEU A 205 -11.45 8.16 18.99
CA LEU A 205 -11.31 6.99 18.10
C LEU A 205 -11.66 5.70 18.84
N ILE A 206 -12.34 4.78 18.14
CA ILE A 206 -12.52 3.39 18.56
C ILE A 206 -11.87 2.45 17.54
N LEU A 207 -10.83 1.73 17.94
CA LEU A 207 -10.19 0.71 17.12
C LEU A 207 -10.80 -0.64 17.45
N THR A 208 -11.36 -1.32 16.44
CA THR A 208 -11.93 -2.67 16.57
C THR A 208 -11.48 -3.56 15.42
N ASP A 209 -11.42 -4.87 15.71
CA ASP A 209 -11.18 -5.95 14.75
C ASP A 209 -9.83 -5.90 14.01
N LEU A 210 -8.86 -5.18 14.58
CA LEU A 210 -7.49 -5.07 14.08
C LEU A 210 -6.57 -6.12 14.71
N ASN A 211 -5.57 -6.55 13.96
CA ASN A 211 -4.47 -7.42 14.39
C ASN A 211 -3.19 -6.64 14.74
N GLU A 212 -3.09 -5.38 14.32
CA GLU A 212 -2.02 -4.46 14.68
C GLU A 212 -2.55 -3.03 14.87
N ILE A 213 -1.82 -2.22 15.65
CA ILE A 213 -2.07 -0.78 15.71
C ILE A 213 -1.23 -0.08 14.64
N PRO A 214 -1.85 0.69 13.72
CA PRO A 214 -1.10 1.42 12.70
C PRO A 214 -0.19 2.47 13.36
N SER A 215 1.06 2.55 12.91
CA SER A 215 2.05 3.49 13.47
C SER A 215 1.64 4.95 13.31
N SER A 216 0.83 5.28 12.30
CA SER A 216 0.24 6.62 12.10
C SER A 216 -0.68 7.07 13.24
N LEU A 217 -1.18 6.16 14.09
CA LEU A 217 -1.87 6.53 15.33
C LEU A 217 -1.00 7.48 16.16
N CYS A 218 0.31 7.24 16.17
CA CYS A 218 1.27 8.04 16.90
C CYS A 218 1.46 9.46 16.35
N ASN A 219 0.80 9.84 15.25
CA ASN A 219 0.82 11.19 14.68
C ASN A 219 -0.34 12.06 15.16
N LEU A 220 -1.34 11.48 15.85
CA LEU A 220 -2.55 12.20 16.26
C LEU A 220 -2.34 13.12 17.47
N LYS A 221 -1.89 14.34 17.21
CA LYS A 221 -1.64 15.38 18.24
C LYS A 221 -2.87 15.79 19.05
N ASN A 222 -4.05 15.67 18.45
CA ASN A 222 -5.32 16.11 19.03
C ASN A 222 -6.16 14.98 19.61
N LEU A 223 -5.71 13.73 19.53
CA LEU A 223 -6.45 12.59 20.07
C LEU A 223 -6.59 12.73 21.59
N GLN A 224 -7.82 12.77 22.09
CA GLN A 224 -8.12 12.90 23.52
C GLN A 224 -8.63 11.58 24.10
N GLU A 225 -9.32 10.79 23.29
CA GLU A 225 -9.93 9.52 23.70
C GLU A 225 -9.60 8.42 22.71
N LEU A 226 -9.04 7.33 23.21
CA LEU A 226 -8.75 6.13 22.43
C LEU A 226 -9.39 4.93 23.11
N GLU A 227 -10.30 4.27 22.42
CA GLU A 227 -10.78 2.95 22.80
C GLU A 227 -10.22 1.92 21.83
N ILE A 228 -9.66 0.84 22.37
CA ILE A 228 -9.22 -0.32 21.62
C ILE A 228 -10.07 -1.48 22.13
N SER A 229 -10.91 -2.05 21.27
CA SER A 229 -11.92 -3.03 21.66
C SER A 229 -11.97 -4.22 20.71
N ASN A 230 -11.94 -5.45 21.25
CA ASN A 230 -11.99 -6.70 20.47
C ASN A 230 -10.88 -6.79 19.40
N CYS A 231 -9.68 -6.32 19.69
CA CYS A 231 -8.52 -6.47 18.81
C CYS A 231 -7.61 -7.61 19.31
N LYS A 232 -7.03 -8.36 18.38
CA LYS A 232 -6.02 -9.39 18.67
C LYS A 232 -4.64 -8.82 18.34
N ILE A 233 -4.25 -7.78 19.09
CA ILE A 233 -3.07 -6.99 18.74
C ILE A 233 -1.81 -7.78 19.09
N GLU A 234 -1.08 -8.20 18.07
CA GLU A 234 0.23 -8.82 18.24
C GLU A 234 1.36 -7.77 18.18
N LYS A 235 1.11 -6.66 17.47
CA LYS A 235 2.10 -5.61 17.22
C LYS A 235 1.59 -4.24 17.66
N TYR A 236 2.43 -3.55 18.43
CA TYR A 236 2.22 -2.18 18.88
C TYR A 236 3.35 -1.30 18.37
N PRO A 237 3.10 0.00 18.07
CA PRO A 237 4.20 0.92 17.83
C PRO A 237 5.05 1.06 19.09
N GLU A 238 6.38 1.02 18.93
CA GLU A 238 7.32 1.07 20.07
C GLU A 238 7.25 2.39 20.85
N LYS A 239 6.94 3.49 20.16
CA LYS A 239 6.82 4.84 20.71
C LYS A 239 5.69 5.59 20.02
N CYS A 240 4.91 6.35 20.78
CA CYS A 240 3.96 7.32 20.25
C CYS A 240 4.17 8.72 20.87
N PRO A 241 5.21 9.46 20.45
CA PRO A 241 5.57 10.73 21.09
C PRO A 241 4.52 11.83 20.88
N ASN A 242 3.69 11.76 19.83
CA ASN A 242 2.76 12.85 19.52
C ASN A 242 1.36 12.67 20.13
N LEU A 243 1.07 11.65 20.94
CA LEU A 243 -0.21 11.52 21.65
C LEU A 243 -0.29 12.48 22.86
N LEU A 244 -0.01 13.76 22.63
CA LEU A 244 0.18 14.77 23.68
C LEU A 244 -1.12 15.14 24.39
N SER A 245 -2.25 15.08 23.68
CA SER A 245 -3.59 15.46 24.15
C SER A 245 -4.40 14.31 24.73
N LEU A 246 -3.84 13.09 24.78
CA LEU A 246 -4.58 11.90 25.19
C LEU A 246 -4.93 11.98 26.69
N LYS A 247 -6.23 11.92 27.00
CA LYS A 247 -6.78 12.02 28.36
C LYS A 247 -7.38 10.70 28.84
N ARG A 248 -7.92 9.91 27.91
CA ARG A 248 -8.58 8.64 28.20
C ARG A 248 -8.11 7.58 27.23
N ILE A 249 -7.70 6.44 27.78
CA ILE A 249 -7.48 5.22 27.02
C ILE A 249 -8.27 4.09 27.65
N LYS A 250 -8.97 3.32 26.82
CA LYS A 250 -9.73 2.15 27.24
C LYS A 250 -9.31 0.95 26.42
N PHE A 251 -9.09 -0.16 27.11
CA PHE A 251 -8.94 -1.47 26.49
C PHE A 251 -10.10 -2.33 26.93
N LYS A 252 -10.92 -2.75 25.97
CA LYS A 252 -12.09 -3.58 26.22
C LYS A 252 -11.94 -4.90 25.47
N ASN A 253 -12.19 -6.03 26.14
CA ASN A 253 -12.20 -7.34 25.49
C ASN A 253 -10.95 -7.65 24.63
N ASN A 254 -9.77 -7.21 25.07
CA ASN A 254 -8.50 -7.59 24.47
C ASN A 254 -7.75 -8.53 25.43
N THR A 255 -6.95 -9.44 24.88
CA THR A 255 -5.92 -10.15 25.63
C THR A 255 -4.68 -9.26 25.69
N ILE A 256 -4.52 -8.51 26.78
CA ILE A 256 -3.36 -7.63 26.95
C ILE A 256 -2.30 -8.38 27.75
N ASP A 257 -1.33 -8.97 27.06
CA ASP A 257 -0.16 -9.55 27.71
C ASP A 257 0.90 -8.47 28.03
N LYS A 258 0.90 -7.36 27.27
CA LYS A 258 1.78 -6.20 27.47
C LYS A 258 1.03 -4.90 27.22
N VAL A 259 1.03 -4.00 28.20
CA VAL A 259 0.56 -2.62 28.03
C VAL A 259 1.62 -1.83 27.25
N PRO A 260 1.29 -1.16 26.13
CA PRO A 260 2.25 -0.36 25.38
C PRO A 260 2.99 0.70 26.20
N SER A 261 4.29 0.87 25.93
CA SER A 261 5.18 1.78 26.66
C SER A 261 4.78 3.26 26.57
N TRP A 262 4.05 3.65 25.53
CA TRP A 262 3.53 5.01 25.34
C TRP A 262 2.24 5.27 26.13
N ILE A 263 1.68 4.26 26.78
CA ILE A 263 0.66 4.39 27.81
C ILE A 263 1.39 4.58 29.15
N ARG A 264 2.24 5.60 29.21
CA ARG A 264 2.84 6.02 30.48
C ARG A 264 1.88 6.97 31.14
N TYR A 265 1.54 6.68 32.39
CA TYR A 265 0.83 7.58 33.29
C TYR A 265 1.50 8.97 33.21
N LYS A 266 0.78 9.97 32.70
CA LYS A 266 1.12 11.36 33.01
C LYS A 266 0.72 11.56 34.47
N SER A 267 1.70 11.43 35.37
CA SER A 267 1.62 11.91 36.76
C SER A 267 1.40 13.41 36.79
#